data_AF-A0A093XFT6-F1
#
_entry.id   AF-A0A093XFT6-F1
#
_cell.length_a   1.000
_cell.length_b   1.000
_cell.length_c   1.000
_cell.angle_alpha   90.00
_cell.angle_beta   90.00
_cell.angle_gamma   90.00
#
_symmetry.space_group_name_H-M   'P 1'
#
loop_
_entity.id
_entity.type
_entity.pdbx_description
1 polymer ?
#
loop_
_entity_poly.entity_id
_entity_poly.type
_entity_poly.pdbx_seq_one_letter_code
_entity_poly.pdbx_strand_id
1 'polypeptide(L)'
;MSYKGPATSYKGEPLVSAALTAKQDFAMALIEEEVQEFGVPGGLYSESGWGEIIYRHHSRITHAGDILSGMVIRGRLQSAVFGTFMDLCMNGVCSLDSLEHRIAWSSGTVDSECHQWINRMLHVFSSFSANLGWVQDDWGMGHGTHWFSYSMPFCWLGIMIARSFTSLDAVFNTIRRGGRLGPASRLALIDLEERYPPNPAWVADINIYRLSPPYSSRLSGTFPHWLPENIDPSIAQKGVYDGIMVLSKQFHKRLGRAEMHYAAFFDTDKDAENPRHQAGKVRM
;
A
#
# COMPACT_ATOMS: atom_id res chain seq x y z
N MET A 1 20.11 -12.22 34.63
CA MET A 1 20.83 -12.73 33.44
C MET A 1 20.53 -11.77 32.30
N SER A 2 21.56 -11.05 31.83
CA SER A 2 21.45 -9.99 30.84
C SER A 2 21.59 -10.61 29.45
N TYR A 3 20.51 -10.63 28.67
CA TYR A 3 20.54 -11.08 27.28
C TYR A 3 20.98 -9.89 26.42
N LYS A 4 22.27 -9.86 26.07
CA LYS A 4 22.78 -8.99 25.01
C LYS A 4 22.31 -9.56 23.68
N GLY A 5 21.17 -9.09 23.18
CA GLY A 5 20.80 -9.31 21.78
C GLY A 5 21.85 -8.69 20.84
N PRO A 6 21.98 -9.17 19.58
CA PRO A 6 22.91 -8.57 18.65
C PRO A 6 22.36 -7.20 18.21
N ALA A 7 22.71 -6.17 18.97
CA ALA A 7 22.73 -4.79 18.49
C ALA A 7 23.84 -4.69 17.43
N THR A 8 23.53 -5.02 16.19
CA THR A 8 24.35 -4.64 15.05
C THR A 8 23.61 -3.53 14.31
N SER A 9 24.00 -2.30 14.67
CA SER A 9 23.77 -1.12 13.84
C SER A 9 24.46 -1.37 12.50
N TYR A 10 23.74 -1.87 11.50
CA TYR A 10 24.26 -2.01 10.15
C TYR A 10 24.30 -0.63 9.46
N LYS A 11 25.34 0.14 9.80
CA LYS A 11 25.97 1.07 8.87
C LYS A 11 26.87 0.22 7.96
N GLY A 12 26.34 -0.33 6.87
CA GLY A 12 27.10 -1.19 5.98
C GLY A 12 26.61 -1.04 4.55
N GLU A 13 27.55 -0.84 3.64
CA GLU A 13 27.37 -0.65 2.19
C GLU A 13 26.40 -1.67 1.54
N PRO A 14 25.77 -1.29 0.41
CA PRO A 14 24.87 -2.18 -0.31
C PRO A 14 25.57 -3.51 -0.68
N LEU A 15 24.94 -4.64 -0.34
CA LEU A 15 25.41 -6.03 -0.53
C LEU A 15 25.39 -6.49 -2.02
N VAL A 16 25.77 -5.59 -2.93
CA VAL A 16 25.75 -5.75 -4.39
C VAL A 16 26.39 -7.07 -4.83
N SER A 17 27.54 -7.41 -4.24
CA SER A 17 28.40 -8.54 -4.62
C SER A 17 28.32 -9.77 -3.69
N ALA A 18 27.33 -9.85 -2.80
CA ALA A 18 27.22 -10.97 -1.86
C ALA A 18 26.72 -12.26 -2.53
N ALA A 19 27.16 -13.42 -2.02
CA ALA A 19 26.68 -14.72 -2.46
C ALA A 19 25.16 -14.87 -2.24
N LEU A 20 24.49 -15.66 -3.09
CA LEU A 20 23.02 -15.85 -3.05
C LEU A 20 22.52 -16.23 -1.65
N THR A 21 23.22 -17.10 -0.94
CA THR A 21 22.86 -17.50 0.43
C THR A 21 22.90 -16.33 1.40
N ALA A 22 23.91 -15.46 1.33
CA ALA A 22 24.00 -14.27 2.19
C ALA A 22 22.91 -13.24 1.87
N LYS A 23 22.54 -13.12 0.58
CA LYS A 23 21.41 -12.31 0.12
C LYS A 23 20.08 -12.86 0.66
N GLN A 24 19.89 -14.18 0.65
CA GLN A 24 18.72 -14.86 1.20
C GLN A 24 18.63 -14.75 2.73
N ASP A 25 19.73 -14.94 3.45
CA ASP A 25 19.78 -14.83 4.91
C ASP A 25 19.47 -13.39 5.36
N PHE A 26 20.01 -12.40 4.65
CA PHE A 26 19.71 -10.98 4.91
C PHE A 26 18.23 -10.65 4.67
N ALA A 27 17.68 -11.09 3.54
CA ALA A 27 16.27 -10.88 3.22
C ALA A 27 15.34 -11.58 4.23
N MET A 28 15.70 -12.79 4.68
CA MET A 28 14.99 -13.51 5.74
C MET A 28 15.01 -12.77 7.07
N ALA A 29 16.16 -12.24 7.48
CA ALA A 29 16.26 -11.45 8.71
C ALA A 29 15.34 -10.21 8.67
N LEU A 30 15.28 -9.52 7.54
CA LEU A 30 14.40 -8.37 7.35
C LEU A 30 12.90 -8.76 7.40
N ILE A 31 12.54 -9.90 6.79
CA ILE A 31 11.17 -10.44 6.85
C ILE A 31 10.80 -10.80 8.29
N GLU A 32 11.71 -11.42 9.04
CA GLU A 32 11.51 -11.78 10.43
C GLU A 32 11.37 -10.55 11.34
N GLU A 33 12.19 -9.53 11.15
CA GLU A 33 12.08 -8.25 11.86
C GLU A 33 10.71 -7.61 11.62
N GLU A 34 10.22 -7.62 10.38
CA GLU A 34 8.90 -7.04 10.06
C GLU A 34 7.74 -7.83 10.67
N VAL A 35 7.87 -9.15 10.75
CA VAL A 35 6.89 -10.00 11.44
C VAL A 35 6.95 -9.81 12.96
N GLN A 36 8.13 -9.69 13.55
CA GLN A 36 8.29 -9.49 15.00
C GLN A 36 7.82 -8.11 15.44
N GLU A 37 8.15 -7.07 14.67
CA GLU A 37 7.86 -5.68 15.02
C GLU A 37 6.40 -5.31 14.73
N PHE A 38 5.80 -5.90 13.69
CA PHE A 38 4.50 -5.46 13.19
C PHE A 38 3.46 -6.57 13.00
N GLY A 39 3.84 -7.85 13.14
CA GLY A 39 2.93 -8.98 13.02
C GLY A 39 1.87 -8.99 14.14
N VAL A 40 0.69 -9.55 13.83
CA VAL A 40 -0.39 -9.68 14.81
C VAL A 40 -0.16 -10.96 15.63
N PRO A 41 -0.07 -10.88 16.98
CA PRO A 41 -0.01 -12.08 17.83
C PRO A 41 -1.26 -12.95 17.61
N GLY A 42 -1.08 -14.20 17.17
CA GLY A 42 -2.19 -15.12 16.90
C GLY A 42 -3.04 -14.80 15.66
N GLY A 43 -2.55 -13.95 14.76
CA GLY A 43 -3.20 -13.68 13.48
C GLY A 43 -3.18 -14.91 12.58
N LEU A 44 -4.36 -15.46 12.28
CA LEU A 44 -4.57 -16.35 11.14
C LEU A 44 -4.39 -15.53 9.87
N TYR A 45 -3.18 -15.54 9.31
CA TYR A 45 -2.95 -15.16 7.92
C TYR A 45 -3.73 -16.17 7.07
N SER A 46 -4.74 -15.70 6.34
CA SER A 46 -5.64 -16.59 5.60
C SER A 46 -4.95 -17.08 4.32
N GLU A 47 -4.30 -18.24 4.42
CA GLU A 47 -3.62 -18.97 3.32
C GLU A 47 -4.48 -19.19 2.05
N SER A 48 -5.80 -19.05 2.18
CA SER A 48 -6.78 -19.27 1.11
C SER A 48 -7.12 -18.03 0.28
N GLY A 49 -6.59 -16.86 0.63
CA GLY A 49 -7.10 -15.58 0.12
C GLY A 49 -6.49 -15.11 -1.19
N TRP A 50 -5.20 -15.36 -1.44
CA TRP A 50 -4.46 -14.70 -2.52
C TRP A 50 -3.21 -15.52 -2.82
N GLY A 51 -3.02 -15.98 -4.07
CA GLY A 51 -1.88 -16.71 -4.68
C GLY A 51 -0.61 -16.99 -3.85
N GLU A 52 -0.76 -17.55 -2.66
CA GLU A 52 0.25 -17.49 -1.62
C GLU A 52 1.24 -18.63 -1.78
N ILE A 53 2.52 -18.27 -1.78
CA ILE A 53 3.52 -19.11 -1.14
C ILE A 53 2.95 -19.58 0.20
N ILE A 54 2.74 -20.88 0.31
CA ILE A 54 2.49 -21.51 1.61
C ILE A 54 3.66 -21.10 2.51
N TYR A 55 3.34 -20.59 3.70
CA TYR A 55 4.22 -20.08 4.76
C TYR A 55 5.20 -21.14 5.33
N ARG A 56 5.85 -21.94 4.48
CA ARG A 56 6.96 -22.77 4.90
C ARG A 56 8.21 -21.90 4.89
N HIS A 57 9.02 -22.02 5.93
CA HIS A 57 10.33 -21.36 6.03
C HIS A 57 11.13 -21.46 4.73
N HIS A 58 11.07 -22.61 4.06
CA HIS A 58 11.68 -22.87 2.76
C HIS A 58 11.22 -21.91 1.65
N SER A 59 9.92 -21.68 1.57
CA SER A 59 9.26 -20.86 0.57
C SER A 59 9.64 -19.37 0.69
N ARG A 60 9.82 -18.87 1.92
CA ARG A 60 10.31 -17.50 2.17
C ARG A 60 11.74 -17.31 1.70
N ILE A 61 12.58 -18.35 1.86
CA ILE A 61 13.97 -18.34 1.39
C ILE A 61 14.01 -18.32 -0.14
N THR A 62 13.22 -19.17 -0.80
CA THR A 62 13.28 -19.33 -2.26
C THR A 62 12.71 -18.14 -3.02
N HIS A 63 11.84 -17.34 -2.40
CA HIS A 63 11.19 -16.19 -3.04
C HIS A 63 11.41 -14.86 -2.29
N ALA A 64 12.46 -14.78 -1.46
CA ALA A 64 12.75 -13.57 -0.70
C ALA A 64 12.89 -12.32 -1.61
N GLY A 65 13.39 -12.52 -2.84
CA GLY A 65 13.48 -11.51 -3.89
C GLY A 65 12.14 -10.87 -4.24
N ASP A 66 11.19 -11.70 -4.66
CA ASP A 66 9.83 -11.28 -5.06
C ASP A 66 9.09 -10.64 -3.88
N ILE A 67 9.28 -11.20 -2.67
CA ILE A 67 8.66 -10.71 -1.44
C ILE A 67 9.08 -9.27 -1.17
N LEU A 68 10.39 -9.00 -1.15
CA LEU A 68 10.91 -7.66 -0.87
C LEU A 68 10.56 -6.65 -1.98
N SER A 69 10.62 -7.05 -3.25
CA SER A 69 10.22 -6.19 -4.38
C SER A 69 8.76 -5.77 -4.28
N GLY A 70 7.87 -6.71 -3.97
CA GLY A 70 6.47 -6.37 -3.79
C GLY A 70 6.18 -5.55 -2.54
N MET A 71 6.98 -5.70 -1.47
CA MET A 71 6.91 -4.80 -0.30
C MET A 71 7.28 -3.36 -0.65
N VAL A 72 8.26 -3.13 -1.53
CA VAL A 72 8.62 -1.79 -2.02
C VAL A 72 7.45 -1.18 -2.80
N ILE A 73 6.92 -1.91 -3.79
CA ILE A 73 5.79 -1.43 -4.60
C ILE A 73 4.58 -1.09 -3.72
N ARG A 74 4.24 -1.99 -2.79
CA ARG A 74 3.15 -1.78 -1.83
C ARG A 74 3.42 -0.60 -0.91
N GLY A 75 4.65 -0.43 -0.44
CA GLY A 75 5.05 0.68 0.43
C GLY A 75 4.90 2.03 -0.26
N ARG A 76 5.36 2.13 -1.50
CA ARG A 76 5.20 3.33 -2.34
C ARG A 76 3.73 3.64 -2.60
N LEU A 77 2.92 2.62 -2.90
CA LEU A 77 1.49 2.78 -3.13
C LEU A 77 0.75 3.27 -1.88
N GLN A 78 1.00 2.63 -0.73
CA GLN A 78 0.45 3.06 0.55
C GLN A 78 0.94 4.46 0.91
N SER A 79 2.16 4.85 0.55
CA SER A 79 2.68 6.19 0.81
C SER A 79 1.96 7.26 -0.01
N ALA A 80 1.75 7.00 -1.30
CA ALA A 80 0.98 7.88 -2.16
C ALA A 80 -0.46 8.06 -1.65
N VAL A 81 -1.11 6.96 -1.29
CA VAL A 81 -2.46 6.97 -0.72
C VAL A 81 -2.52 7.72 0.61
N PHE A 82 -1.61 7.40 1.54
CA PHE A 82 -1.58 8.03 2.86
C PHE A 82 -1.30 9.52 2.77
N GLY A 83 -0.31 9.91 1.98
CA GLY A 83 0.01 11.32 1.74
C GLY A 83 -1.15 12.07 1.10
N THR A 84 -1.88 11.44 0.18
CA THR A 84 -3.09 12.04 -0.42
C THR A 84 -4.17 12.29 0.63
N PHE A 85 -4.42 11.32 1.51
CA PHE A 85 -5.36 11.50 2.61
C PHE A 85 -4.93 12.63 3.57
N MET A 86 -3.63 12.71 3.88
CA MET A 86 -3.11 13.80 4.72
C MET A 86 -3.29 15.16 4.05
N ASP A 87 -3.05 15.27 2.74
CA ASP A 87 -3.28 16.49 1.99
C ASP A 87 -4.77 16.88 2.02
N LEU A 88 -5.69 15.92 1.93
CA LEU A 88 -7.14 16.15 2.07
C LEU A 88 -7.49 16.69 3.47
N CYS A 89 -6.94 16.10 4.53
CA CYS A 89 -7.16 16.58 5.89
C CYS A 89 -6.58 17.97 6.12
N MET A 90 -5.36 18.24 5.67
CA MET A 90 -4.70 19.55 5.79
C MET A 90 -5.45 20.67 5.06
N ASN A 91 -6.20 20.33 4.00
CA ASN A 91 -7.03 21.29 3.27
C ASN A 91 -8.47 21.39 3.81
N GLY A 92 -8.79 20.71 4.94
CA GLY A 92 -10.13 20.70 5.51
C GLY A 92 -11.18 20.00 4.64
N VAL A 93 -10.73 19.15 3.71
CA VAL A 93 -11.61 18.40 2.78
C VAL A 93 -12.08 17.10 3.41
N CYS A 94 -11.23 16.46 4.23
CA CYS A 94 -11.54 15.26 5.02
C CYS A 94 -11.17 15.48 6.49
N SER A 95 -11.61 14.58 7.37
CA SER A 95 -11.26 14.57 8.80
C SER A 95 -10.48 13.31 9.18
N LEU A 96 -9.58 13.44 10.15
CA LEU A 96 -8.91 12.31 10.79
C LEU A 96 -9.89 11.38 11.51
N ASP A 97 -11.08 11.86 11.87
CA ASP A 97 -12.14 11.06 12.51
C ASP A 97 -12.53 9.84 11.66
N SER A 98 -12.36 9.92 10.33
CA SER A 98 -12.60 8.81 9.41
C SER A 98 -11.80 7.54 9.75
N LEU A 99 -10.68 7.68 10.49
CA LEU A 99 -9.81 6.61 10.93
C LEU A 99 -10.18 6.00 12.29
N GLU A 100 -11.12 6.59 13.05
CA GLU A 100 -11.50 6.10 14.39
C GLU A 100 -12.19 4.72 14.34
N HIS A 101 -12.67 4.32 13.16
CA HIS A 101 -13.35 3.05 12.95
C HIS A 101 -12.55 2.16 12.01
N ARG A 102 -12.67 0.84 12.20
CA ARG A 102 -12.03 -0.17 11.35
C ARG A 102 -12.43 -0.01 9.89
N ILE A 103 -11.53 -0.36 8.98
CA ILE A 103 -11.71 -0.18 7.55
C ILE A 103 -11.93 -1.54 6.91
N ALA A 104 -12.98 -1.67 6.11
CA ALA A 104 -13.17 -2.86 5.30
C ALA A 104 -12.21 -2.81 4.11
N TRP A 105 -11.31 -3.77 4.04
CA TRP A 105 -10.37 -3.86 2.94
C TRP A 105 -10.99 -4.53 1.69
N SER A 106 -12.20 -5.10 1.80
CA SER A 106 -12.97 -5.61 0.66
C SER A 106 -14.19 -4.73 0.38
N SER A 107 -14.41 -4.42 -0.90
CA SER A 107 -15.67 -3.88 -1.42
C SER A 107 -16.72 -5.01 -1.40
N GLY A 108 -17.49 -5.10 -0.33
CA GLY A 108 -18.60 -6.04 -0.23
C GLY A 108 -19.78 -5.61 -1.11
N THR A 109 -20.82 -6.42 -1.17
CA THR A 109 -22.06 -6.15 -1.92
C THR A 109 -22.96 -5.04 -1.32
N VAL A 110 -22.43 -4.20 -0.43
CA VAL A 110 -23.18 -3.20 0.37
C VAL A 110 -22.61 -1.79 0.19
N ASP A 111 -21.87 -1.55 -0.88
CA ASP A 111 -21.24 -0.26 -1.12
C ASP A 111 -22.29 0.83 -1.39
N SER A 112 -22.25 1.94 -0.64
CA SER A 112 -23.11 3.09 -0.95
C SER A 112 -22.78 3.65 -2.33
N GLU A 113 -23.77 4.13 -3.07
CA GLU A 113 -23.56 4.70 -4.42
C GLU A 113 -22.51 5.82 -4.42
N CYS A 114 -22.49 6.63 -3.35
CA CYS A 114 -21.46 7.66 -3.14
C CYS A 114 -20.05 7.06 -3.04
N HIS A 115 -19.86 6.02 -2.21
CA HIS A 115 -18.57 5.35 -2.08
C HIS A 115 -18.13 4.68 -3.39
N GLN A 116 -19.06 4.02 -4.10
CA GLN A 116 -18.78 3.44 -5.41
C GLN A 116 -18.33 4.52 -6.40
N TRP A 117 -19.00 5.68 -6.41
CA TRP A 117 -18.62 6.80 -7.25
C TRP A 117 -17.23 7.35 -6.90
N ILE A 118 -16.92 7.52 -5.60
CA ILE A 118 -15.60 7.95 -5.13
C ILE A 118 -14.52 6.98 -5.64
N ASN A 119 -14.74 5.67 -5.55
CA ASN A 119 -13.80 4.68 -6.08
C ASN A 119 -13.59 4.81 -7.59
N ARG A 120 -14.67 5.00 -8.36
CA ARG A 120 -14.58 5.27 -9.80
C ARG A 120 -13.81 6.54 -10.11
N MET A 121 -14.02 7.61 -9.32
CA MET A 121 -13.27 8.86 -9.43
C MET A 121 -11.78 8.66 -9.16
N LEU A 122 -11.41 7.89 -8.14
CA LEU A 122 -10.01 7.58 -7.86
C LEU A 122 -9.34 6.81 -9.01
N HIS A 123 -10.06 5.93 -9.72
CA HIS A 123 -9.55 5.21 -10.89
C HIS A 123 -9.22 6.08 -12.10
N VAL A 124 -9.62 7.36 -12.11
CA VAL A 124 -9.19 8.31 -13.15
C VAL A 124 -7.69 8.62 -13.03
N PHE A 125 -7.10 8.50 -11.84
CA PHE A 125 -5.68 8.80 -11.60
C PHE A 125 -4.78 7.63 -12.02
N SER A 126 -3.60 7.94 -12.57
CA SER A 126 -2.69 6.94 -13.15
C SER A 126 -2.27 5.85 -12.17
N SER A 127 -2.05 6.18 -10.89
CA SER A 127 -1.65 5.18 -9.88
C SER A 127 -2.72 4.11 -9.64
N PHE A 128 -4.00 4.42 -9.90
CA PHE A 128 -5.14 3.52 -9.71
C PHE A 128 -5.58 2.81 -11.00
N SER A 129 -5.18 3.34 -12.16
CA SER A 129 -5.45 2.73 -13.48
C SER A 129 -4.28 1.91 -14.02
N ALA A 130 -3.12 1.95 -13.36
CA ALA A 130 -1.97 1.16 -13.74
C ALA A 130 -2.27 -0.35 -13.69
N ASN A 131 -1.82 -1.08 -14.71
CA ASN A 131 -1.85 -2.54 -14.67
C ASN A 131 -0.74 -3.03 -13.73
N LEU A 132 -1.13 -3.37 -12.50
CA LEU A 132 -0.20 -3.78 -11.45
C LEU A 132 0.53 -5.09 -11.80
N GLY A 133 -0.05 -5.95 -12.64
CA GLY A 133 0.65 -7.13 -13.16
C GLY A 133 1.85 -6.75 -14.04
N TRP A 134 1.70 -5.73 -14.90
CA TRP A 134 2.82 -5.22 -15.69
C TRP A 134 3.85 -4.50 -14.83
N VAL A 135 3.41 -3.75 -13.81
CA VAL A 135 4.34 -3.16 -12.83
C VAL A 135 5.14 -4.25 -12.12
N GLN A 136 4.53 -5.40 -11.82
CA GLN A 136 5.27 -6.52 -11.23
C GLN A 136 6.27 -7.13 -12.21
N ASP A 137 5.87 -7.34 -13.46
CA ASP A 137 6.74 -7.86 -14.52
C ASP A 137 7.97 -6.98 -14.76
N ASP A 138 7.80 -5.65 -14.76
CA ASP A 138 8.88 -4.67 -14.88
C ASP A 138 9.89 -4.75 -13.73
N TRP A 139 9.47 -5.30 -12.59
CA TRP A 139 10.30 -5.56 -11.42
C TRP A 139 10.83 -7.01 -11.38
N GLY A 140 10.68 -7.76 -12.47
CA GLY A 140 11.20 -9.12 -12.62
C GLY A 140 10.38 -10.19 -11.91
N MET A 141 9.24 -9.84 -11.32
CA MET A 141 8.31 -10.81 -10.74
C MET A 141 7.46 -11.43 -11.87
N GLY A 142 7.31 -12.75 -11.92
CA GLY A 142 6.64 -13.41 -13.05
C GLY A 142 5.15 -13.08 -13.18
N HIS A 143 4.66 -12.90 -14.41
CA HIS A 143 3.25 -12.65 -14.71
C HIS A 143 2.30 -13.68 -14.07
N GLY A 144 1.20 -13.22 -13.47
CA GLY A 144 0.20 -14.07 -12.82
C GLY A 144 0.56 -14.49 -11.38
N THR A 145 1.73 -14.06 -10.90
CA THR A 145 2.06 -14.17 -9.49
C THR A 145 1.37 -13.03 -8.73
N HIS A 146 0.10 -13.25 -8.40
CA HIS A 146 -0.74 -12.28 -7.67
C HIS A 146 -0.38 -12.20 -6.19
N TRP A 147 0.90 -12.01 -5.90
CA TRP A 147 1.51 -12.01 -4.56
C TRP A 147 0.92 -10.95 -3.62
N PHE A 148 0.46 -9.82 -4.16
CA PHE A 148 0.08 -8.65 -3.37
C PHE A 148 -1.25 -8.06 -3.85
N SER A 149 -2.16 -7.85 -2.90
CA SER A 149 -3.41 -7.16 -3.16
C SER A 149 -3.16 -5.64 -3.18
N TYR A 150 -2.66 -5.14 -4.32
CA TYR A 150 -2.39 -3.73 -4.52
C TYR A 150 -3.66 -2.88 -4.64
N SER A 151 -4.84 -3.48 -4.75
CA SER A 151 -6.12 -2.76 -4.71
C SER A 151 -6.53 -2.33 -3.29
N MET A 152 -5.96 -2.93 -2.25
CA MET A 152 -6.35 -2.66 -0.86
C MET A 152 -6.12 -1.20 -0.42
N PRO A 153 -4.97 -0.56 -0.70
CA PRO A 153 -4.78 0.87 -0.41
C PRO A 153 -5.82 1.76 -1.10
N PHE A 154 -6.34 1.34 -2.25
CA PHE A 154 -7.36 2.08 -2.99
C PHE A 154 -8.71 2.06 -2.27
N CYS A 155 -9.14 0.88 -1.83
CA CYS A 155 -10.33 0.72 -1.00
C CYS A 155 -10.23 1.55 0.28
N TRP A 156 -9.06 1.54 0.93
CA TRP A 156 -8.82 2.35 2.12
C TRP A 156 -9.05 3.84 1.86
N LEU A 157 -8.46 4.40 0.80
CA LEU A 157 -8.61 5.82 0.49
C LEU A 157 -10.08 6.18 0.20
N GLY A 158 -10.76 5.35 -0.60
CA GLY A 158 -12.17 5.55 -0.94
C GLY A 158 -13.07 5.60 0.30
N ILE A 159 -12.84 4.70 1.26
CA ILE A 159 -13.60 4.68 2.52
C ILE A 159 -13.30 5.91 3.38
N MET A 160 -12.03 6.31 3.49
CA MET A 160 -11.64 7.50 4.28
C MET A 160 -12.28 8.78 3.75
N ILE A 161 -12.29 8.93 2.43
CA ILE A 161 -12.99 10.02 1.75
C ILE A 161 -14.49 9.92 2.05
N ALA A 162 -15.13 8.78 1.74
CA ALA A 162 -16.57 8.58 1.91
C ALA A 162 -17.06 8.84 3.34
N ARG A 163 -16.21 8.62 4.35
CA ARG A 163 -16.54 8.85 5.75
C ARG A 163 -16.55 10.30 6.20
N SER A 164 -15.83 11.19 5.52
CA SER A 164 -15.58 12.54 6.07
C SER A 164 -15.44 13.67 5.05
N PHE A 165 -15.68 13.41 3.75
CA PHE A 165 -15.55 14.45 2.74
C PHE A 165 -16.53 15.60 2.97
N THR A 166 -16.09 16.83 2.70
CA THR A 166 -16.95 18.02 2.71
C THR A 166 -17.56 18.33 1.34
N SER A 167 -16.82 18.06 0.27
CA SER A 167 -17.27 18.20 -1.12
C SER A 167 -16.48 17.28 -2.06
N LEU A 168 -17.16 16.59 -2.97
CA LEU A 168 -16.53 15.72 -3.96
C LEU A 168 -15.64 16.51 -4.94
N ASP A 169 -16.03 17.74 -5.30
CA ASP A 169 -15.21 18.62 -6.13
C ASP A 169 -13.93 19.04 -5.41
N ALA A 170 -14.03 19.32 -4.11
CA ALA A 170 -12.87 19.66 -3.29
C ALA A 170 -11.92 18.47 -3.13
N VAL A 171 -12.46 17.25 -3.02
CA VAL A 171 -11.68 16.00 -3.02
C VAL A 171 -10.91 15.89 -4.33
N PHE A 172 -11.59 15.90 -5.48
CA PHE A 172 -10.94 15.73 -6.77
C PHE A 172 -9.86 16.79 -7.02
N ASN A 173 -10.18 18.07 -6.76
CA ASN A 173 -9.24 19.16 -6.98
C ASN A 173 -8.03 19.10 -6.05
N THR A 174 -8.22 18.68 -4.79
CA THR A 174 -7.11 18.52 -3.84
C THR A 174 -6.19 17.38 -4.26
N ILE A 175 -6.74 16.22 -4.65
CA ILE A 175 -5.97 15.09 -5.16
C ILE A 175 -5.19 15.50 -6.42
N ARG A 176 -5.87 16.12 -7.39
CA ARG A 176 -5.26 16.58 -8.64
C ARG A 176 -4.12 17.57 -8.41
N ARG A 177 -4.30 18.52 -7.50
CA ARG A 177 -3.28 19.52 -7.14
C ARG A 177 -2.12 18.90 -6.37
N GLY A 178 -2.38 17.93 -5.50
CA GLY A 178 -1.34 17.23 -4.73
C GLY A 178 -0.47 16.32 -5.60
N GLY A 179 -1.03 15.75 -6.68
CA GLY A 179 -0.28 15.03 -7.72
C GLY A 179 0.32 13.68 -7.30
N ARG A 180 0.14 13.26 -6.05
CA ARG A 180 0.71 12.00 -5.50
C ARG A 180 0.16 10.74 -6.16
N LEU A 181 -1.06 10.79 -6.69
CA LEU A 181 -1.69 9.69 -7.42
C LEU A 181 -1.39 9.73 -8.94
N GLY A 182 -0.51 10.65 -9.34
CA GLY A 182 -0.18 10.93 -10.73
C GLY A 182 -1.28 11.69 -11.49
N PRO A 183 -1.12 11.88 -12.80
CA PRO A 183 -2.07 12.63 -13.60
C PRO A 183 -3.43 11.91 -13.72
N ALA A 184 -4.49 12.71 -13.81
CA ALA A 184 -5.83 12.25 -14.17
C ALA A 184 -5.91 11.99 -15.69
N SER A 185 -6.41 10.83 -16.09
CA SER A 185 -6.71 10.52 -17.48
C SER A 185 -7.92 11.32 -17.95
N ARG A 186 -7.72 12.19 -18.95
CA ARG A 186 -8.81 12.99 -19.53
C ARG A 186 -9.94 12.12 -20.08
N LEU A 187 -9.61 11.00 -20.73
CA LEU A 187 -10.61 10.09 -21.29
C LEU A 187 -11.41 9.38 -20.20
N ALA A 188 -10.74 8.94 -19.13
CA ALA A 188 -11.44 8.30 -18.00
C ALA A 188 -12.31 9.30 -17.23
N LEU A 189 -11.89 10.57 -17.13
CA LEU A 189 -12.69 11.62 -16.53
C LEU A 189 -13.98 11.88 -17.31
N ILE A 190 -13.89 11.99 -18.64
CA ILE A 190 -15.07 12.14 -19.51
C ILE A 190 -16.02 10.95 -19.34
N ASP A 191 -15.50 9.72 -19.37
CA ASP A 191 -16.33 8.51 -19.20
C ASP A 191 -17.01 8.45 -17.83
N LEU A 192 -16.31 8.87 -16.77
CA LEU A 192 -16.87 8.99 -15.43
C LEU A 192 -18.02 10.00 -15.38
N GLU A 193 -17.81 11.21 -15.92
CA GLU A 193 -18.81 12.29 -15.91
C GLU A 193 -20.05 11.94 -16.74
N GLU A 194 -19.87 11.27 -17.88
CA GLU A 194 -20.96 10.90 -18.78
C GLU A 194 -21.79 9.72 -18.27
N ARG A 195 -21.15 8.68 -17.71
CA ARG A 195 -21.85 7.46 -17.28
C ARG A 195 -22.29 7.48 -15.83
N TYR A 196 -21.59 8.25 -15.00
CA TYR A 196 -21.78 8.27 -13.56
C TYR A 196 -21.70 9.71 -13.06
N PRO A 197 -22.65 10.59 -13.41
CA PRO A 197 -22.66 11.95 -12.90
C PRO A 197 -22.75 11.95 -11.37
N PRO A 198 -21.97 12.80 -10.65
CA PRO A 198 -22.05 12.86 -9.19
C PRO A 198 -23.42 13.35 -8.74
N ASN A 199 -23.96 12.75 -7.68
CA ASN A 199 -25.20 13.22 -7.07
C ASN A 199 -24.88 14.31 -6.02
N PRO A 200 -25.36 15.56 -6.19
CA PRO A 200 -25.11 16.64 -5.23
C PRO A 200 -25.69 16.41 -3.83
N ALA A 201 -26.64 15.47 -3.68
CA ALA A 201 -27.24 15.12 -2.39
C ALA A 201 -26.37 14.13 -1.58
N TRP A 202 -25.31 13.58 -2.16
CA TRP A 202 -24.42 12.69 -1.43
C TRP A 202 -23.65 13.45 -0.34
N VAL A 203 -23.69 12.88 0.86
CA VAL A 203 -23.00 13.38 2.05
C VAL A 203 -22.09 12.28 2.59
N ALA A 204 -21.06 12.70 3.32
CA ALA A 204 -20.20 11.76 4.02
C ALA A 204 -20.97 10.96 5.08
N ASP A 205 -20.61 9.69 5.25
CA ASP A 205 -21.15 8.83 6.31
C ASP A 205 -20.02 8.13 7.06
N ILE A 206 -19.74 8.63 8.26
CA ILE A 206 -18.70 8.13 9.17
C ILE A 206 -18.88 6.65 9.52
N ASN A 207 -20.11 6.11 9.41
CA ASN A 207 -20.43 4.73 9.77
C ASN A 207 -20.27 3.74 8.61
N ILE A 208 -19.93 4.20 7.40
CA ILE A 208 -19.67 3.30 6.27
C ILE A 208 -18.62 2.25 6.66
N TYR A 209 -19.01 0.97 6.56
CA TYR A 209 -18.24 -0.23 6.96
C TYR A 209 -17.78 -0.30 8.43
N ARG A 210 -18.41 0.45 9.35
CA ARG A 210 -18.06 0.42 10.77
C ARG A 210 -18.21 -0.97 11.41
N LEU A 211 -19.19 -1.74 10.97
CA LEU A 211 -19.51 -3.07 11.50
C LEU A 211 -18.69 -4.20 10.85
N SER A 212 -17.73 -3.87 9.99
CA SER A 212 -16.98 -4.90 9.27
C SER A 212 -16.23 -5.81 10.23
N PRO A 213 -16.38 -7.14 10.08
CA PRO A 213 -15.84 -8.09 11.03
C PRO A 213 -14.30 -7.99 11.12
N PRO A 214 -13.70 -8.43 12.23
CA PRO A 214 -12.25 -8.37 12.53
C PRO A 214 -11.35 -9.04 11.49
N TYR A 215 -11.92 -9.73 10.52
CA TYR A 215 -11.21 -10.45 9.48
C TYR A 215 -10.75 -9.56 8.33
N SER A 216 -11.36 -8.40 8.11
CA SER A 216 -11.06 -7.58 6.92
C SER A 216 -9.62 -7.05 6.87
N SER A 217 -8.98 -6.74 8.00
CA SER A 217 -7.58 -6.29 8.04
C SER A 217 -6.53 -7.41 8.15
N ARG A 218 -6.97 -8.68 8.21
CA ARG A 218 -6.10 -9.86 8.39
C ARG A 218 -5.72 -10.56 7.08
N LEU A 219 -6.08 -10.02 5.92
CA LEU A 219 -6.11 -10.73 4.63
C LEU A 219 -4.90 -10.51 3.70
N SER A 220 -3.82 -9.88 4.17
CA SER A 220 -2.56 -9.86 3.42
C SER A 220 -1.64 -10.93 4.00
N GLY A 221 -1.54 -12.08 3.31
CA GLY A 221 -0.86 -13.27 3.83
C GLY A 221 0.65 -13.14 4.06
N THR A 222 1.28 -12.07 3.58
CA THR A 222 2.72 -11.85 3.83
C THR A 222 2.99 -10.85 4.96
N PHE A 223 2.28 -9.71 5.00
CA PHE A 223 2.48 -8.65 6.02
C PHE A 223 1.22 -7.80 6.24
N PRO A 224 1.00 -7.26 7.44
CA PRO A 224 -0.10 -6.31 7.70
C PRO A 224 0.05 -5.04 6.86
N HIS A 225 -1.09 -4.36 6.61
CA HIS A 225 -1.09 -3.04 5.98
C HIS A 225 -0.40 -2.02 6.89
N TRP A 226 0.20 -0.99 6.28
CA TRP A 226 0.91 0.09 6.98
C TRP A 226 0.03 1.31 7.21
N LEU A 227 -1.06 1.40 6.44
CA LEU A 227 -2.05 2.46 6.57
C LEU A 227 -2.75 2.37 7.92
N PRO A 228 -2.92 3.49 8.63
CA PRO A 228 -3.58 3.50 9.93
C PRO A 228 -5.06 3.17 9.79
N GLU A 229 -5.60 2.50 10.81
CA GLU A 229 -7.03 2.23 10.97
C GLU A 229 -7.33 2.08 12.46
N ASN A 230 -8.58 2.35 12.86
CA ASN A 230 -9.03 2.21 14.25
C ASN A 230 -8.10 2.94 15.24
N ILE A 231 -7.78 4.20 14.92
CA ILE A 231 -6.88 5.01 15.73
C ILE A 231 -7.56 5.39 17.05
N ASP A 232 -6.77 5.65 18.09
CA ASP A 232 -7.28 6.22 19.33
C ASP A 232 -7.93 7.59 19.02
N PRO A 233 -9.20 7.84 19.43
CA PRO A 233 -9.87 9.13 19.18
C PRO A 233 -9.07 10.34 19.68
N SER A 234 -8.25 10.18 20.72
CA SER A 234 -7.36 11.23 21.21
C SER A 234 -6.33 11.69 20.16
N ILE A 235 -6.04 10.88 19.14
CA ILE A 235 -5.18 11.28 18.01
C ILE A 235 -5.91 12.27 17.10
N ALA A 236 -7.17 12.01 16.77
CA ALA A 236 -7.97 12.92 15.95
C ALA A 236 -8.25 14.24 16.69
N GLN A 237 -8.47 14.16 18.01
CA GLN A 237 -8.73 15.32 18.88
C GLN A 237 -7.53 16.26 19.09
N LYS A 238 -6.30 15.83 18.74
CA LYS A 238 -5.10 16.70 18.81
C LYS A 238 -5.10 17.82 17.76
N GLY A 239 -6.06 17.81 16.84
CA GLY A 239 -6.05 18.67 15.67
C GLY A 239 -5.25 18.06 14.52
N VAL A 240 -5.51 18.54 13.31
CA VAL A 240 -5.06 17.90 12.07
C VAL A 240 -3.53 17.76 12.01
N TYR A 241 -2.78 18.82 12.30
CA TYR A 241 -1.31 18.80 12.18
C TYR A 241 -0.65 17.79 13.15
N ASP A 242 -1.00 17.87 14.43
CA ASP A 242 -0.41 17.00 15.46
C ASP A 242 -0.86 15.55 15.29
N GLY A 243 -2.13 15.32 14.92
CA GLY A 243 -2.63 13.99 14.58
C GLY A 243 -1.87 13.38 13.41
N ILE A 244 -1.64 14.14 12.34
CA ILE A 244 -0.85 13.69 11.18
C ILE A 244 0.59 13.35 11.56
N MET A 245 1.23 14.17 12.40
CA MET A 245 2.58 13.92 12.88
C MET A 245 2.69 12.60 13.65
N VAL A 246 1.72 12.30 14.51
CA VAL A 246 1.66 11.03 15.26
C VAL A 246 1.54 9.84 14.31
N LEU A 247 0.60 9.90 13.36
CA LEU A 247 0.34 8.81 12.41
C LEU A 247 1.53 8.60 11.45
N SER A 248 2.16 9.68 11.02
CA SER A 248 3.26 9.63 10.05
C SER A 248 4.52 8.99 10.60
N LYS A 249 4.78 9.08 11.91
CA LYS A 249 6.01 8.56 12.53
C LYS A 249 6.21 7.06 12.28
N GLN A 250 5.19 6.24 12.54
CA GLN A 250 5.30 4.79 12.30
C GLN A 250 5.30 4.46 10.81
N PHE A 251 4.47 5.15 10.03
CA PHE A 251 4.39 4.93 8.59
C PHE A 251 5.74 5.21 7.89
N HIS A 252 6.36 6.35 8.18
CA HIS A 252 7.62 6.77 7.54
C HIS A 252 8.80 5.93 8.02
N LYS A 253 8.77 5.40 9.25
CA LYS A 253 9.76 4.42 9.71
C LYS A 253 9.75 3.17 8.81
N ARG A 254 8.56 2.62 8.53
CA ARG A 254 8.40 1.44 7.66
C ARG A 254 8.78 1.75 6.21
N LEU A 255 8.34 2.88 5.67
CA LEU A 255 8.69 3.30 4.31
C LEU A 255 10.20 3.52 4.15
N GLY A 256 10.83 4.19 5.12
CA GLY A 256 12.28 4.39 5.13
C GLY A 256 13.04 3.08 5.14
N ARG A 257 12.59 2.08 5.93
CA ARG A 257 13.19 0.74 5.93
C ARG A 257 13.06 0.09 4.54
N ALA A 258 11.88 0.17 3.93
CA ALA A 258 11.63 -0.42 2.62
C ALA A 258 12.46 0.23 1.50
N GLU A 259 12.55 1.55 1.46
CA GLU A 259 13.35 2.25 0.46
C GLU A 259 14.85 2.04 0.69
N MET A 260 15.34 2.14 1.94
CA MET A 260 16.78 2.02 2.23
C MET A 260 17.30 0.59 2.15
N HIS A 261 16.49 -0.42 2.50
CA HIS A 261 16.97 -1.79 2.62
C HIS A 261 16.39 -2.74 1.57
N TYR A 262 15.17 -2.51 1.09
CA TYR A 262 14.54 -3.43 0.12
C TYR A 262 14.80 -2.96 -1.31
N ALA A 263 14.62 -1.66 -1.61
CA ALA A 263 14.87 -1.14 -2.96
C ALA A 263 16.36 -1.17 -3.33
N ALA A 264 17.25 -0.78 -2.41
CA ALA A 264 18.70 -0.82 -2.60
C ALA A 264 19.27 -2.24 -2.79
N PHE A 265 18.55 -3.27 -2.32
CA PHE A 265 18.93 -4.67 -2.52
C PHE A 265 18.74 -5.11 -3.98
N PHE A 266 17.78 -4.53 -4.73
CA PHE A 266 17.49 -4.86 -6.13
C PHE A 266 18.02 -3.85 -7.16
N ASP A 267 18.46 -2.67 -6.74
CA ASP A 267 19.10 -1.68 -7.63
C ASP A 267 20.48 -2.13 -8.14
N THR A 268 20.83 -3.41 -7.97
CA THR A 268 22.11 -4.01 -8.31
C THR A 268 22.07 -4.94 -9.52
N ASP A 269 20.89 -5.18 -10.11
CA ASP A 269 20.74 -6.07 -11.28
C ASP A 269 20.01 -5.43 -12.47
N LYS A 270 19.74 -4.11 -12.45
CA LYS A 270 19.28 -3.41 -13.67
C LYS A 270 20.40 -3.17 -14.68
N ASP A 271 21.65 -3.15 -14.23
CA ASP A 271 22.84 -3.04 -15.10
C ASP A 271 23.41 -4.40 -15.50
N ALA A 272 22.96 -5.49 -14.87
CA ALA A 272 23.23 -6.83 -15.40
C ALA A 272 22.28 -7.05 -16.58
N GLU A 273 22.80 -6.82 -17.78
CA GLU A 273 22.12 -6.99 -19.06
C GLU A 273 21.10 -8.15 -19.02
N ASN A 274 19.82 -7.81 -19.04
CA ASN A 274 18.77 -8.80 -19.20
C ASN A 274 19.00 -9.53 -20.54
N PRO A 275 19.31 -10.84 -20.56
CA PRO A 275 19.61 -11.56 -21.81
C PRO A 275 18.43 -11.55 -22.79
N ARG A 276 17.21 -11.25 -22.32
CA ARG A 276 16.02 -11.09 -23.17
C ARG A 276 16.08 -9.85 -24.07
N HIS A 277 16.90 -8.84 -23.76
CA HIS A 277 17.11 -7.69 -24.66
C HIS A 277 18.17 -7.94 -25.74
N GLN A 278 19.01 -8.98 -25.60
CA GLN A 278 19.94 -9.40 -26.68
C GLN A 278 19.29 -10.36 -27.69
N ALA A 279 18.22 -11.07 -27.32
CA ALA A 279 17.49 -11.95 -28.25
C ALA A 279 16.58 -11.20 -29.25
N GLY A 280 16.41 -9.88 -29.11
CA GLY A 280 15.60 -9.05 -30.01
C GLY A 280 16.38 -8.38 -31.15
N LYS A 281 17.71 -8.53 -31.20
CA LYS A 281 18.51 -8.09 -32.34
C LYS A 281 19.05 -9.31 -33.09
N VAL A 282 18.64 -9.40 -34.35
CA VAL A 282 19.06 -10.32 -35.42
C VAL A 282 18.20 -11.59 -35.56
N ARG A 283 17.18 -11.52 -36.44
CA ARG A 283 17.29 -12.00 -37.84
C ARG A 283 16.08 -11.56 -38.70
N MET A 284 16.43 -10.88 -39.80
CA MET A 284 15.69 -10.54 -41.04
C MET A 284 14.37 -9.77 -40.92
#